data_AF-A0A243A8Z5-F1
#
_entry.id   AF-A0A243A8Z5-F1
#
_cell.length_a   1.000
_cell.length_b   1.000
_cell.length_c   1.000
_cell.angle_alpha   90.00
_cell.angle_beta   90.00
_cell.angle_gamma   90.00
#
_symmetry.space_group_name_H-M   'P 1'
#
loop_
_entity.id
_entity.type
_entity.pdbx_description
1 polymer ?
#
loop_
_entity_poly.entity_id
_entity_poly.type
_entity_poly.pdbx_seq_one_letter_code
_entity_poly.pdbx_strand_id
1 'polypeptide(L)'
;MSIFIGGAWPYANGSLHLGHIASLLPGDILARYYRAKGEHVLYVSGSDCNGTPITIRAKQEGVTVKEIADKYHEEFERCFRSLGFTYDCYTRTDSEHHHETVQKVFLRLLEEGYIYKKVVEQAYCETCTQFLPDRYVEGICPHCHEAARGDQCDACSAILDPLDLLEKKCKLCGSTPSVQETEHFYFALHKFQQQIKEVVEIAKQKGTWRDNAIQLTERYLKEGLQDRAVSRDLPIGVPIPVAGYEDKKIYVWIEAVTGYYSASKNWTEETGKDDQEFWDKEAKTYYVHGKDNIPFHSIIWPAVLLGIGEEAIPHHIVSNEYLTVEKRKLSTSKNWAVWVPDILERYNPDSIRYFLTVNAPENRDTDFSWREFIYSHNSELLGAYGNFVNRTLKFIEKYYDGIVPKANINIELRDKIEGLYKSVGEAIEQTKFKVALETIFDAVRFANKYFDEKQPWKQREDDPVSCEETICNCVYLIANFAQLLEPFLPFSSERVRNTLSSVKVNWEPQNTLPNRIDIVQPLFERIDVKQIEHEVEKLYGAVK
;
A
#
# COMPACT_ATOMS: atom_id res chain seq x y z
N MET A 1 -11.03 16.69 -11.53
CA MET A 1 -9.57 16.48 -11.51
C MET A 1 -9.30 15.01 -11.73
N SER A 2 -8.15 14.68 -12.31
CA SER A 2 -7.72 13.31 -12.56
C SER A 2 -6.71 12.92 -11.48
N ILE A 3 -6.98 11.81 -10.80
CA ILE A 3 -6.21 11.31 -9.66
C ILE A 3 -5.64 9.95 -10.03
N PHE A 4 -4.32 9.86 -10.11
CA PHE A 4 -3.62 8.59 -10.29
C PHE A 4 -3.07 8.09 -8.97
N ILE A 5 -3.28 6.82 -8.65
CA ILE A 5 -2.76 6.20 -7.44
C ILE A 5 -2.02 4.92 -7.84
N GLY A 6 -0.72 4.85 -7.55
CA GLY A 6 0.10 3.65 -7.73
C GLY A 6 0.41 3.00 -6.38
N GLY A 7 -0.09 1.80 -6.14
CA GLY A 7 0.25 1.01 -4.95
C GLY A 7 1.39 0.04 -5.22
N ALA A 8 2.46 0.07 -4.43
CA ALA A 8 3.61 -0.83 -4.61
C ALA A 8 3.21 -2.31 -4.72
N TRP A 9 3.87 -3.00 -5.62
CA TRP A 9 3.50 -4.35 -6.03
C TRP A 9 4.11 -5.35 -5.04
N PRO A 10 3.31 -6.09 -4.26
CA PRO A 10 3.85 -7.15 -3.42
C PRO A 10 4.49 -8.25 -4.27
N TYR A 11 5.61 -8.77 -3.78
CA TYR A 11 6.35 -9.83 -4.46
C TYR A 11 5.67 -11.19 -4.27
N ALA A 12 5.40 -11.90 -5.37
CA ALA A 12 4.63 -13.15 -5.41
C ALA A 12 5.48 -14.39 -5.04
N ASN A 13 6.16 -14.36 -3.89
CA ASN A 13 6.96 -15.50 -3.37
C ASN A 13 6.54 -15.98 -1.98
N GLY A 14 5.50 -15.38 -1.41
CA GLY A 14 5.03 -15.64 -0.06
C GLY A 14 3.74 -14.88 0.22
N SER A 15 3.01 -15.33 1.26
CA SER A 15 1.75 -14.71 1.65
C SER A 15 1.92 -13.27 2.11
N LEU A 16 0.86 -12.47 1.95
CA LEU A 16 0.86 -11.10 2.50
C LEU A 16 0.84 -11.16 4.03
N HIS A 17 1.64 -10.31 4.67
CA HIS A 17 1.54 -10.01 6.10
C HIS A 17 1.02 -8.59 6.34
N LEU A 18 0.62 -8.27 7.58
CA LEU A 18 0.06 -6.96 7.93
C LEU A 18 0.95 -5.76 7.55
N GLY A 19 2.27 -5.91 7.52
CA GLY A 19 3.18 -4.86 7.04
C GLY A 19 2.88 -4.39 5.60
N HIS A 20 2.52 -5.31 4.69
CA HIS A 20 2.15 -4.95 3.32
C HIS A 20 0.87 -4.12 3.30
N ILE A 21 -0.15 -4.56 4.06
CA ILE A 21 -1.44 -3.86 4.13
C ILE A 21 -1.26 -2.50 4.77
N ALA A 22 -0.49 -2.39 5.86
CA ALA A 22 -0.21 -1.11 6.50
C ALA A 22 0.41 -0.12 5.51
N SER A 23 1.31 -0.57 4.64
CA SER A 23 1.91 0.28 3.60
C SER A 23 0.95 0.61 2.45
N LEU A 24 0.03 -0.27 2.06
CA LEU A 24 -0.81 -0.12 0.85
C LEU A 24 -2.21 0.46 1.11
N LEU A 25 -2.75 0.28 2.33
CA LEU A 25 -4.07 0.77 2.73
C LEU A 25 -4.28 2.28 2.50
N PRO A 26 -3.27 3.17 2.64
CA PRO A 26 -3.40 4.58 2.26
C PRO A 26 -3.91 4.79 0.82
N GLY A 27 -3.53 3.95 -0.13
CA GLY A 27 -3.96 4.07 -1.53
C GLY A 27 -5.46 3.85 -1.69
N ASP A 28 -6.02 2.84 -1.01
CA ASP A 28 -7.46 2.58 -1.04
C ASP A 28 -8.26 3.68 -0.33
N ILE A 29 -7.75 4.22 0.78
CA ILE A 29 -8.37 5.35 1.48
C ILE A 29 -8.45 6.58 0.55
N LEU A 30 -7.34 6.90 -0.14
CA LEU A 30 -7.31 7.99 -1.12
C LEU A 30 -8.29 7.75 -2.27
N ALA A 31 -8.31 6.55 -2.84
CA ALA A 31 -9.18 6.20 -3.95
C ALA A 31 -10.66 6.37 -3.58
N ARG A 32 -11.08 5.85 -2.42
CA ARG A 32 -12.44 5.98 -1.91
C ARG A 32 -12.84 7.43 -1.63
N TYR A 33 -11.94 8.19 -1.01
CA TYR A 33 -12.15 9.61 -0.74
C TYR A 33 -12.36 10.42 -2.04
N TYR A 34 -11.46 10.27 -3.01
CA TYR A 34 -11.54 11.02 -4.26
C TYR A 34 -12.72 10.60 -5.14
N ARG A 35 -13.09 9.32 -5.16
CA ARG A 35 -14.32 8.85 -5.81
C ARG A 35 -15.57 9.44 -5.13
N ALA A 36 -15.60 9.53 -3.80
CA ALA A 36 -16.69 10.18 -3.07
C ALA A 36 -16.77 11.69 -3.39
N LYS A 37 -15.64 12.36 -3.63
CA LYS A 37 -15.61 13.74 -4.14
C LYS A 37 -16.10 13.89 -5.59
N GLY A 38 -16.31 12.79 -6.31
CA GLY A 38 -16.69 12.78 -7.72
C GLY A 38 -15.52 13.04 -8.66
N GLU A 39 -14.27 12.87 -8.21
CA GLU A 39 -13.09 12.98 -9.07
C GLU A 39 -12.90 11.73 -9.94
N HIS A 40 -12.15 11.89 -11.03
CA HIS A 40 -11.73 10.79 -11.87
C HIS A 40 -10.54 10.10 -11.21
N VAL A 41 -10.68 8.81 -10.86
CA VAL A 41 -9.66 8.06 -10.12
C VAL A 41 -9.25 6.84 -10.93
N LEU A 42 -7.93 6.65 -11.06
CA LEU A 42 -7.30 5.43 -11.54
C LEU A 42 -6.34 4.91 -10.46
N TYR A 43 -6.79 3.90 -9.71
CA TYR A 43 -5.99 3.23 -8.69
C TYR A 43 -5.50 1.87 -9.19
N VAL A 44 -4.18 1.76 -9.40
CA VAL A 44 -3.55 0.57 -9.97
C VAL A 44 -2.48 -0.03 -9.07
N SER A 45 -2.33 -1.35 -9.16
CA SER A 45 -1.27 -2.12 -8.52
C SER A 45 -1.13 -3.48 -9.23
N GLY A 46 -0.36 -4.40 -8.66
CA GLY A 46 -0.24 -5.75 -9.17
C GLY A 46 0.67 -6.62 -8.32
N SER A 47 0.89 -7.85 -8.77
CA SER A 47 1.82 -8.79 -8.17
C SER A 47 3.15 -8.78 -8.92
N ASP A 48 4.26 -8.56 -8.22
CA ASP A 48 5.59 -8.71 -8.80
C ASP A 48 5.97 -10.20 -8.86
N CYS A 49 5.90 -10.75 -10.07
CA CYS A 49 6.08 -12.17 -10.38
C CYS A 49 7.43 -12.47 -11.03
N ASN A 50 8.33 -11.49 -11.15
CA ASN A 50 9.60 -11.63 -11.85
C ASN A 50 10.80 -11.64 -10.90
N GLY A 51 11.93 -12.22 -11.33
CA GLY A 51 13.22 -12.14 -10.62
C GLY A 51 13.61 -13.37 -9.79
N THR A 52 14.72 -13.27 -9.07
CA THR A 52 15.35 -14.44 -8.44
C THR A 52 14.54 -15.07 -7.29
N PRO A 53 13.92 -14.30 -6.36
CA PRO A 53 13.25 -14.89 -5.20
C PRO A 53 12.12 -15.88 -5.54
N ILE A 54 11.32 -15.62 -6.58
CA ILE A 54 10.25 -16.56 -6.98
C ILE A 54 10.83 -17.86 -7.55
N THR A 55 11.94 -17.77 -8.29
CA THR A 55 12.67 -18.95 -8.80
C THR A 55 13.22 -19.81 -7.66
N ILE A 56 13.78 -19.17 -6.62
CA ILE A 56 14.26 -19.87 -5.43
C ILE A 56 13.10 -20.60 -4.74
N ARG A 57 11.95 -19.93 -4.58
CA ARG A 57 10.78 -20.51 -3.92
C ARG A 57 10.23 -21.71 -4.70
N ALA A 58 10.07 -21.57 -6.02
CA ALA A 58 9.64 -22.65 -6.91
C ALA A 58 10.55 -23.88 -6.79
N LYS A 59 11.88 -23.67 -6.77
CA LYS A 59 12.86 -24.74 -6.57
C LYS A 59 12.75 -25.40 -5.18
N GLN A 60 12.49 -24.62 -4.13
CA GLN A 60 12.31 -25.14 -2.77
C GLN A 60 11.05 -26.00 -2.63
N GLU A 61 9.97 -25.63 -3.31
CA GLU A 61 8.70 -26.35 -3.30
C GLU A 61 8.62 -27.48 -4.35
N GLY A 62 9.59 -27.57 -5.27
CA GLY A 62 9.61 -28.59 -6.32
C GLY A 62 8.54 -28.37 -7.40
N VAL A 63 8.13 -27.12 -7.62
CA VAL A 63 7.09 -26.71 -8.58
C VAL A 63 7.65 -25.70 -9.58
N THR A 64 6.87 -25.34 -10.59
CA THR A 64 7.24 -24.32 -11.58
C THR A 64 7.10 -22.90 -11.00
N VAL A 65 7.81 -21.94 -11.60
CA VAL A 65 7.70 -20.51 -11.24
C VAL A 65 6.26 -20.03 -11.42
N LYS A 66 5.62 -20.44 -12.51
CA LYS A 66 4.25 -20.08 -12.83
C LYS A 66 3.26 -20.55 -11.75
N GLU A 67 3.40 -21.78 -11.26
CA GLU A 67 2.55 -22.29 -10.18
C GLU A 67 2.69 -21.46 -8.89
N ILE A 68 3.89 -20.99 -8.55
CA ILE A 68 4.09 -20.08 -7.41
C ILE A 68 3.45 -18.71 -7.66
N ALA A 69 3.67 -18.13 -8.85
CA ALA A 69 3.13 -16.83 -9.21
C ALA A 69 1.59 -16.85 -9.19
N ASP A 70 0.98 -17.85 -9.84
CA ASP A 70 -0.48 -18.04 -9.91
C ASP A 70 -1.07 -18.16 -8.51
N LYS A 71 -0.50 -19.03 -7.67
CA LYS A 71 -0.95 -19.24 -6.28
C LYS A 71 -0.97 -17.94 -5.47
N TYR A 72 0.13 -17.20 -5.47
CA TYR A 72 0.22 -16.00 -4.63
C TYR A 72 -0.54 -14.81 -5.24
N HIS A 73 -0.59 -14.67 -6.56
CA HIS A 73 -1.43 -13.67 -7.22
C HIS A 73 -2.91 -13.84 -6.83
N GLU A 74 -3.45 -15.06 -6.95
CA GLU A 74 -4.83 -15.37 -6.54
C GLU A 74 -5.07 -15.12 -5.05
N GLU A 75 -4.11 -15.48 -4.18
CA GLU A 75 -4.20 -15.21 -2.75
C GLU A 75 -4.22 -13.71 -2.47
N PHE A 76 -3.39 -12.92 -3.16
CA PHE A 76 -3.29 -11.47 -2.98
C PHE A 76 -4.60 -10.81 -3.39
N GLU A 77 -5.15 -11.12 -4.58
CA GLU A 77 -6.44 -10.61 -5.04
C GLU A 77 -7.57 -10.93 -4.04
N ARG A 78 -7.62 -12.17 -3.55
CA ARG A 78 -8.60 -12.57 -2.53
C ARG A 78 -8.44 -11.76 -1.24
N CYS A 79 -7.21 -11.56 -0.76
CA CYS A 79 -6.92 -10.78 0.45
C CYS A 79 -7.34 -9.31 0.28
N PHE A 80 -6.93 -8.67 -0.81
CA PHE A 80 -7.26 -7.28 -1.08
C PHE A 80 -8.77 -7.07 -1.22
N ARG A 81 -9.47 -7.92 -1.96
CA ARG A 81 -10.95 -7.90 -2.06
C ARG A 81 -11.62 -8.10 -0.70
N SER A 82 -11.14 -9.04 0.11
CA SER A 82 -11.70 -9.28 1.46
C SER A 82 -11.45 -8.13 2.43
N LEU A 83 -10.37 -7.37 2.24
CA LEU A 83 -10.10 -6.11 2.94
C LEU A 83 -10.84 -4.91 2.33
N GLY A 84 -11.61 -5.11 1.25
CA GLY A 84 -12.36 -4.05 0.59
C GLY A 84 -11.49 -3.09 -0.22
N PHE A 85 -10.32 -3.49 -0.70
CA PHE A 85 -9.56 -2.68 -1.65
C PHE A 85 -10.33 -2.52 -2.97
N THR A 86 -10.20 -1.35 -3.58
CA THR A 86 -10.95 -0.93 -4.76
C THR A 86 -10.01 -0.53 -5.89
N TYR A 87 -9.13 -1.43 -6.29
CA TYR A 87 -8.29 -1.24 -7.48
C TYR A 87 -9.16 -1.14 -8.74
N ASP A 88 -8.84 -0.20 -9.62
CA ASP A 88 -9.41 -0.16 -10.98
C ASP A 88 -8.72 -1.19 -11.88
N CYS A 89 -7.44 -1.49 -11.63
CA CYS A 89 -6.69 -2.58 -12.26
C CYS A 89 -5.66 -3.15 -11.28
N TYR A 90 -5.72 -4.46 -11.04
CA TYR A 90 -4.75 -5.22 -10.27
C TYR A 90 -4.20 -6.35 -11.15
N THR A 91 -2.97 -6.21 -11.64
CA THR A 91 -2.40 -7.12 -12.65
C THR A 91 -1.14 -7.83 -12.14
N ARG A 92 -0.28 -8.34 -13.02
CA ARG A 92 0.94 -9.09 -12.68
C ARG A 92 2.05 -8.88 -13.72
N THR A 93 3.31 -8.89 -13.25
CA THR A 93 4.47 -8.53 -14.08
C THR A 93 4.93 -9.63 -15.06
N ASP A 94 4.44 -10.86 -14.93
CA ASP A 94 4.72 -11.96 -15.86
C ASP A 94 3.65 -12.10 -16.97
N SER A 95 2.76 -11.10 -17.09
CA SER A 95 1.78 -11.03 -18.17
C SER A 95 2.39 -10.55 -19.49
N GLU A 96 1.83 -11.01 -20.60
CA GLU A 96 2.25 -10.59 -21.95
C GLU A 96 2.08 -9.08 -22.16
N HIS A 97 0.96 -8.51 -21.72
CA HIS A 97 0.71 -7.07 -21.80
C HIS A 97 1.79 -6.24 -21.05
N HIS A 98 2.18 -6.70 -19.85
CA HIS A 98 3.26 -6.04 -19.10
C HIS A 98 4.59 -6.14 -19.86
N HIS A 99 4.93 -7.33 -20.36
CA HIS A 99 6.16 -7.55 -21.12
C HIS A 99 6.24 -6.62 -22.34
N GLU A 100 5.19 -6.56 -23.16
CA GLU A 100 5.14 -5.71 -24.34
C GLU A 100 5.27 -4.22 -23.98
N THR A 101 4.58 -3.77 -22.94
CA THR A 101 4.62 -2.37 -22.50
C THR A 101 6.01 -1.98 -22.00
N VAL A 102 6.61 -2.82 -21.15
CA VAL A 102 7.98 -2.61 -20.66
C VAL A 102 8.99 -2.61 -21.81
N GLN A 103 8.83 -3.51 -22.79
CA GLN A 103 9.69 -3.54 -23.96
C GLN A 103 9.58 -2.26 -24.80
N LYS A 104 8.37 -1.73 -24.99
CA LYS A 104 8.15 -0.43 -25.66
C LYS A 104 8.83 0.72 -24.91
N VAL A 105 8.70 0.75 -23.57
CA VAL A 105 9.40 1.73 -22.71
C VAL A 105 10.92 1.60 -22.83
N PHE A 106 11.44 0.37 -22.80
CA PHE A 106 12.87 0.10 -22.94
C PHE A 106 13.42 0.59 -24.28
N LEU A 107 12.73 0.27 -25.39
CA LEU A 107 13.12 0.72 -26.72
C LEU A 107 13.08 2.24 -26.83
N ARG A 108 12.04 2.88 -26.28
CA ARG A 108 11.93 4.34 -26.25
C ARG A 108 13.13 4.98 -25.53
N LEU A 109 13.48 4.48 -24.34
CA LEU A 109 14.62 4.97 -23.58
C LEU A 109 15.96 4.71 -24.29
N LEU A 110 16.07 3.62 -25.06
CA LEU A 110 17.23 3.31 -25.89
C LEU A 110 17.35 4.28 -27.08
N GLU A 111 16.24 4.54 -27.79
CA GLU A 111 16.18 5.47 -28.93
C GLU A 111 16.54 6.90 -28.53
N GLU A 112 16.06 7.36 -27.36
CA GLU A 112 16.38 8.68 -26.81
C GLU A 112 17.78 8.75 -26.17
N GLY A 113 18.54 7.65 -26.19
CA GLY A 113 19.92 7.60 -25.68
C GLY A 113 20.03 7.69 -24.16
N TYR A 114 18.96 7.34 -23.44
CA TYR A 114 18.96 7.17 -21.98
C TYR A 114 19.34 5.76 -21.56
N ILE A 115 19.17 4.75 -22.41
CA ILE A 115 19.75 3.43 -22.24
C ILE A 115 20.92 3.26 -23.22
N TYR A 116 22.04 2.70 -22.76
CA TYR A 116 23.22 2.45 -23.58
C TYR A 116 23.90 1.13 -23.22
N LYS A 117 24.70 0.58 -24.13
CA LYS A 117 25.46 -0.65 -23.91
C LYS A 117 26.79 -0.36 -23.21
N LYS A 118 27.17 -1.24 -22.28
CA LYS A 118 28.43 -1.20 -21.56
C LYS A 118 28.94 -2.63 -21.36
N VAL A 119 30.19 -2.88 -21.74
CA VAL A 119 30.90 -4.12 -21.43
C VAL A 119 31.40 -4.04 -19.99
N VAL A 120 31.16 -5.12 -19.22
CA VAL A 120 31.65 -5.28 -17.86
C VAL A 120 32.27 -6.65 -17.68
N GLU A 121 33.26 -6.74 -16.81
CA GLU A 121 33.82 -8.02 -16.38
C GLU A 121 32.94 -8.58 -15.26
N GLN A 122 32.59 -9.86 -15.34
CA GLN A 122 31.81 -10.53 -14.31
C GLN A 122 32.35 -11.95 -14.06
N ALA A 123 32.18 -12.43 -12.82
CA ALA A 123 32.50 -13.82 -12.49
C ALA A 123 31.57 -14.78 -13.23
N TYR A 124 32.14 -15.80 -13.88
CA TYR A 124 31.41 -16.85 -14.60
C TYR A 124 31.77 -18.22 -14.05
N CYS A 125 30.77 -19.08 -13.86
CA CYS A 125 30.99 -20.45 -13.44
C CYS A 125 30.89 -21.39 -14.65
N GLU A 126 32.02 -21.93 -15.09
CA GLU A 126 32.07 -22.90 -16.20
C GLU A 126 31.26 -24.18 -15.89
N THR A 127 31.21 -24.59 -14.62
CA THR A 127 30.48 -25.80 -14.19
C THR A 127 28.97 -25.60 -14.19
N CYS A 128 28.50 -24.46 -13.70
CA CYS A 128 27.08 -24.11 -13.69
C CYS A 128 26.62 -23.44 -14.99
N THR A 129 27.56 -23.19 -15.92
CA THR A 129 27.37 -22.50 -17.20
C THR A 129 26.53 -21.22 -17.06
N GLN A 130 26.90 -20.35 -16.12
CA GLN A 130 26.20 -19.09 -15.87
C GLN A 130 27.11 -18.03 -15.25
N PHE A 131 26.79 -16.75 -15.51
CA PHE A 131 27.33 -15.63 -14.76
C PHE A 131 26.85 -15.68 -13.31
N LEU A 132 27.74 -15.33 -12.37
CA LEU A 132 27.45 -15.33 -10.95
C LEU A 132 27.10 -13.92 -10.50
N PRO A 133 25.90 -13.70 -9.95
CA PRO A 133 25.63 -12.50 -9.16
C PRO A 133 26.62 -12.39 -7.99
N ASP A 134 26.85 -11.18 -7.48
CA ASP A 134 27.87 -10.92 -6.47
C ASP A 134 27.76 -11.82 -5.24
N ARG A 135 26.52 -12.08 -4.78
CA ARG A 135 26.22 -12.96 -3.65
C ARG A 135 26.46 -14.45 -3.89
N TYR A 136 26.62 -14.85 -5.15
CA TYR A 136 26.92 -16.23 -5.54
C TYR A 136 28.42 -16.46 -5.70
N VAL A 137 29.23 -15.43 -5.46
CA VAL A 137 30.68 -15.52 -5.32
C VAL A 137 31.01 -15.43 -3.83
N GLU A 138 31.69 -16.43 -3.30
CA GLU A 138 32.23 -16.44 -1.94
C GLU A 138 33.75 -16.61 -2.02
N GLY A 139 34.49 -16.05 -1.09
CA GLY A 139 35.94 -16.10 -1.10
C GLY A 139 36.55 -15.55 0.18
N ILE A 140 37.80 -15.12 0.09
CA ILE A 140 38.54 -14.52 1.19
C ILE A 140 38.62 -13.01 0.94
N CYS A 141 38.30 -12.22 1.96
CA CYS A 141 38.35 -10.75 1.92
C CYS A 141 39.79 -10.27 1.70
N PRO A 142 40.06 -9.44 0.67
CA PRO A 142 41.41 -8.92 0.42
C PRO A 142 41.90 -7.95 1.51
N HIS A 143 41.01 -7.44 2.36
CA HIS A 143 41.36 -6.48 3.42
C HIS A 143 41.67 -7.15 4.77
N CYS A 144 40.83 -8.08 5.21
CA CYS A 144 40.96 -8.71 6.54
C CYS A 144 41.24 -10.21 6.53
N HIS A 145 41.27 -10.84 5.35
CA HIS A 145 41.56 -12.26 5.15
C HIS A 145 40.55 -13.24 5.79
N GLU A 146 39.37 -12.75 6.21
CA GLU A 146 38.24 -13.58 6.63
C GLU A 146 37.37 -14.00 5.44
N ALA A 147 36.54 -15.03 5.63
CA ALA A 147 35.55 -15.43 4.64
C ALA A 147 34.56 -14.28 4.34
N ALA A 148 34.32 -14.04 3.05
CA ALA A 148 33.50 -12.93 2.58
C ALA A 148 32.64 -13.34 1.38
N ARG A 149 31.58 -12.57 1.17
CA ARG A 149 30.70 -12.65 0.01
C ARG A 149 31.11 -11.58 -0.99
N GLY A 150 30.80 -11.80 -2.28
CA GLY A 150 31.25 -10.90 -3.34
C GLY A 150 30.72 -9.48 -3.24
N ASP A 151 29.62 -9.25 -2.52
CA ASP A 151 29.05 -7.92 -2.27
C ASP A 151 29.57 -7.26 -0.98
N GLN A 152 29.97 -8.06 0.02
CA GLN A 152 30.36 -7.56 1.33
C GLN A 152 31.15 -8.59 2.16
N CYS A 153 32.15 -8.11 2.90
CA CYS A 153 32.77 -8.88 3.98
C CYS A 153 32.00 -8.68 5.30
N ASP A 154 31.45 -9.76 5.86
CA ASP A 154 30.69 -9.69 7.12
C ASP A 154 31.60 -9.42 8.35
N ALA A 155 32.92 -9.67 8.25
CA ALA A 155 33.86 -9.47 9.35
C ALA A 155 34.36 -8.02 9.48
N CYS A 156 34.77 -7.38 8.38
CA CYS A 156 35.28 -6.00 8.39
C CYS A 156 34.30 -4.98 7.78
N SER A 157 33.13 -5.42 7.31
CA SER A 157 32.11 -4.60 6.65
C SER A 157 32.55 -3.90 5.36
N ALA A 158 33.70 -4.27 4.78
CA ALA A 158 34.14 -3.76 3.48
C ALA A 158 33.13 -4.15 2.39
N ILE A 159 32.77 -3.18 1.55
CA ILE A 159 32.05 -3.43 0.30
C ILE A 159 33.08 -3.96 -0.69
N LEU A 160 32.78 -5.10 -1.31
CA LEU A 160 33.70 -5.78 -2.21
C LEU A 160 33.11 -5.81 -3.61
N ASP A 161 33.99 -5.90 -4.60
CA ASP A 161 33.64 -6.43 -5.91
C ASP A 161 33.92 -7.95 -5.89
N PRO A 162 33.05 -8.81 -6.44
CA PRO A 162 33.32 -10.24 -6.54
C PRO A 162 34.64 -10.57 -7.23
N LEU A 163 35.12 -9.70 -8.12
CA LEU A 163 36.37 -9.85 -8.82
C LEU A 163 37.60 -9.64 -7.90
N ASP A 164 37.44 -8.90 -6.81
CA ASP A 164 38.52 -8.60 -5.84
C ASP A 164 38.70 -9.70 -4.78
N LEU A 165 37.75 -10.63 -4.65
CA LEU A 165 37.84 -11.74 -3.70
C LEU A 165 39.04 -12.64 -4.02
N LEU A 166 39.80 -12.98 -2.98
CA LEU A 166 40.84 -14.01 -3.04
C LEU A 166 40.19 -15.40 -2.96
N GLU A 167 40.77 -16.41 -3.62
CA GLU A 167 40.28 -17.80 -3.60
C GLU A 167 38.76 -17.94 -3.86
N LYS A 168 38.24 -17.13 -4.79
CA LYS A 168 36.81 -17.09 -5.12
C LYS A 168 36.27 -18.46 -5.54
N LYS A 169 35.08 -18.77 -5.04
CA LYS A 169 34.32 -20.00 -5.27
C LYS A 169 32.89 -19.65 -5.63
N CYS A 170 32.32 -20.44 -6.52
CA CYS A 170 30.90 -20.42 -6.80
C CYS A 170 30.15 -21.00 -5.60
N LYS A 171 29.23 -20.23 -5.02
CA LYS A 171 28.38 -20.69 -3.91
C LYS A 171 27.51 -21.90 -4.27
N LEU A 172 27.19 -22.08 -5.56
CA LEU A 172 26.27 -23.11 -6.03
C LEU A 172 26.94 -24.49 -6.16
N CYS A 173 28.19 -24.55 -6.62
CA CYS A 173 28.89 -25.81 -6.93
C CYS A 173 30.29 -25.92 -6.33
N GLY A 174 30.82 -24.85 -5.73
CA GLY A 174 32.15 -24.82 -5.10
C GLY A 174 33.33 -24.63 -6.07
N SER A 175 33.11 -24.61 -7.39
CA SER A 175 34.21 -24.43 -8.37
C SER A 175 34.74 -22.99 -8.38
N THR A 176 36.00 -22.81 -8.76
CA THR A 176 36.60 -21.48 -8.96
C THR A 176 35.96 -20.79 -10.18
N PRO A 177 35.35 -19.60 -10.03
CA PRO A 177 34.82 -18.85 -11.16
C PRO A 177 35.93 -18.28 -12.05
N SER A 178 35.72 -18.30 -13.36
CA SER A 178 36.49 -17.52 -14.34
C SER A 178 35.98 -16.08 -14.37
N VAL A 179 36.72 -15.18 -15.02
CA VAL A 179 36.25 -13.82 -15.33
C VAL A 179 35.95 -13.79 -16.81
N GLN A 180 34.75 -13.34 -17.17
CA GLN A 180 34.32 -13.19 -18.55
C GLN A 180 33.73 -11.79 -18.76
N GLU A 181 33.96 -11.24 -19.95
CA GLU A 181 33.29 -10.02 -20.38
C GLU A 181 31.85 -10.33 -20.77
N THR A 182 30.92 -9.53 -20.28
CA THR A 182 29.51 -9.55 -20.66
C THR A 182 29.05 -8.14 -20.94
N GLU A 183 28.25 -7.97 -21.97
CA GLU A 183 27.68 -6.67 -22.29
C GLU A 183 26.30 -6.53 -21.65
N HIS A 184 26.09 -5.39 -20.99
CA HIS A 184 24.84 -5.04 -20.35
C HIS A 184 24.35 -3.69 -20.83
N PHE A 185 23.03 -3.53 -20.86
CA PHE A 185 22.39 -2.23 -20.97
C PHE A 185 22.38 -1.51 -19.62
N TYR A 186 22.71 -0.22 -19.65
CA TYR A 186 22.75 0.70 -18.52
C TYR A 186 21.78 1.86 -18.77
N PHE A 187 21.07 2.26 -17.73
CA PHE A 187 20.25 3.47 -17.72
C PHE A 187 21.06 4.64 -17.20
N ALA A 188 21.12 5.71 -18.00
CA ALA A 188 21.87 6.93 -17.81
C ALA A 188 21.21 7.86 -16.76
N LEU A 189 21.02 7.35 -15.53
CA LEU A 189 20.38 8.06 -14.42
C LEU A 189 21.04 9.41 -14.13
N HIS A 190 22.35 9.53 -14.36
CA HIS A 190 23.07 10.79 -14.18
C HIS A 190 22.48 11.95 -15.00
N LYS A 191 21.85 11.68 -16.15
CA LYS A 191 21.23 12.69 -17.01
C LYS A 191 19.98 13.35 -16.40
N PHE A 192 19.38 12.73 -15.38
CA PHE A 192 18.14 13.21 -14.73
C PHE A 192 18.39 13.89 -13.38
N GLN A 193 19.66 14.06 -12.98
CA GLN A 193 20.06 14.63 -11.69
C GLN A 193 19.37 15.95 -11.37
N GLN A 194 19.33 16.88 -12.34
CA GLN A 194 18.82 18.22 -12.13
C GLN A 194 17.28 18.23 -12.05
N GLN A 195 16.61 17.51 -12.93
CA GLN A 195 15.15 17.39 -12.96
C GLN A 195 14.64 16.74 -11.67
N ILE A 196 15.26 15.65 -11.21
CA ILE A 196 14.86 14.99 -9.95
C ILE A 196 15.08 15.92 -8.76
N LYS A 197 16.18 16.69 -8.75
CA LYS A 197 16.41 17.70 -7.71
C LYS A 197 15.28 18.73 -7.66
N GLU A 198 14.84 19.23 -8.81
CA GLU A 198 13.72 20.18 -8.88
C GLU A 198 12.41 19.57 -8.36
N VAL A 199 12.13 18.31 -8.70
CA VAL A 199 10.96 17.57 -8.19
C VAL A 199 10.97 17.49 -6.66
N VAL A 200 12.12 17.13 -6.08
CA VAL A 200 12.29 17.04 -4.61
C VAL A 200 12.10 18.40 -3.94
N GLU A 201 12.66 19.47 -4.50
CA GLU A 201 12.48 20.83 -3.95
C GLU A 201 11.02 21.28 -3.98
N ILE A 202 10.30 21.02 -5.08
CA ILE A 202 8.87 21.32 -5.18
C ILE A 202 8.07 20.52 -4.14
N ALA A 203 8.37 19.22 -4.02
CA ALA A 203 7.70 18.35 -3.06
C ALA A 203 7.92 18.81 -1.61
N LYS A 204 9.14 19.27 -1.29
CA LYS A 204 9.50 19.82 0.02
C LYS A 204 8.77 21.12 0.32
N GLN A 205 8.70 22.04 -0.64
CA GLN A 205 7.99 23.32 -0.49
C GLN A 205 6.49 23.14 -0.30
N LYS A 206 5.89 22.18 -1.02
CA LYS A 206 4.45 21.88 -0.95
C LYS A 206 4.08 20.91 0.18
N GLY A 207 5.05 20.23 0.79
CA GLY A 207 4.82 19.21 1.83
C GLY A 207 4.09 17.97 1.31
N THR A 208 4.33 17.57 0.05
CA THR A 208 3.60 16.47 -0.60
C THR A 208 4.29 15.11 -0.45
N TRP A 209 5.58 15.09 -0.17
CA TRP A 209 6.34 13.89 0.15
C TRP A 209 6.59 13.83 1.65
N ARG A 210 6.71 12.62 2.19
CA ARG A 210 7.10 12.43 3.57
C ARG A 210 8.57 12.72 3.80
N ASP A 211 8.89 13.07 5.04
CA ASP A 211 10.25 13.46 5.44
C ASP A 211 11.29 12.37 5.14
N ASN A 212 10.95 11.10 5.34
CA ASN A 212 11.84 9.97 5.02
C ASN A 212 12.18 9.90 3.53
N ALA A 213 11.21 10.16 2.64
CA ALA A 213 11.42 10.18 1.20
C ALA A 213 12.30 11.36 0.78
N ILE A 214 12.04 12.55 1.33
CA ILE A 214 12.88 13.74 1.07
C ILE A 214 14.31 13.48 1.51
N GLN A 215 14.53 13.09 2.77
CA GLN A 215 15.87 12.91 3.33
C GLN A 215 16.69 11.85 2.60
N LEU A 216 16.07 10.70 2.28
CA LEU A 216 16.77 9.63 1.57
C LEU A 216 17.09 10.04 0.13
N THR A 217 16.16 10.71 -0.56
CA THR A 217 16.38 11.17 -1.95
C THR A 217 17.44 12.25 -2.04
N GLU A 218 17.43 13.24 -1.13
CA GLU A 218 18.46 14.27 -1.03
C GLU A 218 19.86 13.67 -0.81
N ARG A 219 19.96 12.58 -0.04
CA ARG A 219 21.23 11.85 0.14
C ARG A 219 21.74 11.28 -1.19
N TYR A 220 20.91 10.57 -1.95
CA TYR A 220 21.29 10.06 -3.27
C TYR A 220 21.68 11.18 -4.23
N LEU A 221 20.95 12.29 -4.24
CA LEU A 221 21.26 13.44 -5.08
C LEU A 221 22.58 14.09 -4.69
N LYS A 222 22.92 14.15 -3.40
CA LYS A 222 24.20 14.68 -2.92
C LYS A 222 25.38 13.78 -3.31
N GLU A 223 25.20 12.47 -3.28
CA GLU A 223 26.19 11.49 -3.74
C GLU A 223 26.36 11.51 -5.27
N GLY A 224 25.33 11.93 -5.99
CA GLY A 224 25.28 11.98 -7.45
C GLY A 224 24.69 10.69 -8.02
N LEU A 225 23.67 10.81 -8.87
CA LEU A 225 22.98 9.68 -9.46
C LEU A 225 23.93 8.91 -10.39
N GLN A 226 24.16 7.65 -10.04
CA GLN A 226 25.02 6.74 -10.80
C GLN A 226 24.20 5.95 -11.81
N ASP A 227 24.79 5.68 -12.97
CA ASP A 227 24.19 4.81 -13.98
C ASP A 227 24.07 3.38 -13.50
N ARG A 228 22.95 2.74 -13.83
CA ARG A 228 22.63 1.41 -13.33
C ARG A 228 22.33 0.45 -14.46
N ALA A 229 22.85 -0.78 -14.33
CA ALA A 229 22.52 -1.86 -15.24
C ALA A 229 21.01 -2.17 -15.16
N VAL A 230 20.35 -2.11 -16.32
CA VAL A 230 18.93 -2.45 -16.52
C VAL A 230 18.74 -3.83 -17.12
N SER A 231 19.82 -4.55 -17.38
CA SER A 231 19.81 -5.90 -17.93
C SER A 231 20.50 -6.88 -16.98
N ARG A 232 19.98 -8.10 -16.91
CA ARG A 232 20.53 -9.21 -16.12
C ARG A 232 20.42 -10.54 -16.84
N ASP A 233 21.36 -11.43 -16.55
CA ASP A 233 21.32 -12.83 -16.94
C ASP A 233 20.43 -13.59 -15.95
N LEU A 234 19.12 -13.54 -16.19
CA LEU A 234 18.12 -14.22 -15.38
C LEU A 234 17.32 -15.21 -16.24
N PRO A 235 16.92 -16.35 -15.67
CA PRO A 235 16.12 -17.34 -16.39
C PRO A 235 14.69 -16.85 -16.66
N ILE A 236 14.18 -15.92 -15.84
CA ILE A 236 12.80 -15.42 -15.90
C ILE A 236 12.78 -13.88 -15.82
N GLY A 237 11.78 -13.27 -16.45
CA GLY A 237 11.55 -11.83 -16.50
C GLY A 237 11.16 -11.35 -17.89
N VAL A 238 11.09 -10.03 -18.07
CA VAL A 238 10.82 -9.42 -19.38
C VAL A 238 12.06 -9.56 -20.29
N PRO A 239 11.99 -10.21 -21.46
CA PRO A 239 13.13 -10.32 -22.37
C PRO A 239 13.50 -8.97 -22.99
N ILE A 240 14.80 -8.76 -23.22
CA ILE A 240 15.28 -7.54 -23.87
C ILE A 240 14.87 -7.55 -25.35
N PRO A 241 14.19 -6.51 -25.85
CA PRO A 241 13.66 -6.47 -27.22
C PRO A 241 14.72 -6.01 -28.23
N VAL A 242 15.98 -6.45 -28.07
CA VAL A 242 17.10 -6.09 -28.94
C VAL A 242 17.75 -7.36 -29.46
N ALA A 243 17.92 -7.44 -30.79
CA ALA A 243 18.48 -8.60 -31.46
C ALA A 243 19.83 -9.03 -30.86
N GLY A 244 19.93 -10.29 -30.43
CA GLY A 244 21.12 -10.88 -29.81
C GLY A 244 21.19 -10.77 -28.28
N TYR A 245 20.15 -10.23 -27.63
CA TYR A 245 20.07 -10.10 -26.16
C TYR A 245 18.80 -10.71 -25.57
N GLU A 246 18.04 -11.49 -26.34
CA GLU A 246 16.75 -12.06 -25.96
C GLU A 246 16.86 -12.98 -24.72
N ASP A 247 18.01 -13.61 -24.53
CA ASP A 247 18.30 -14.45 -23.37
C ASP A 247 18.48 -13.63 -22.09
N LYS A 248 18.85 -12.35 -22.20
CA LYS A 248 18.91 -11.43 -21.06
C LYS A 248 17.52 -10.87 -20.73
N LYS A 249 17.36 -10.45 -19.49
CA LYS A 249 16.09 -9.93 -18.95
C LYS A 249 16.26 -8.49 -18.48
N ILE A 250 15.23 -7.68 -18.70
CA ILE A 250 15.11 -6.35 -18.12
C ILE A 250 15.00 -6.53 -16.61
N TYR A 251 15.81 -5.79 -15.85
CA TYR A 251 15.98 -6.04 -14.43
C TYR A 251 14.77 -5.50 -13.65
N VAL A 252 14.27 -6.30 -12.70
CA VAL A 252 13.06 -6.05 -11.90
C VAL A 252 12.92 -4.62 -11.37
N TRP A 253 14.02 -3.97 -10.95
CA TRP A 253 13.94 -2.62 -10.37
C TRP A 253 13.44 -1.53 -11.32
N ILE A 254 13.56 -1.72 -12.64
CA ILE A 254 13.06 -0.76 -13.64
C ILE A 254 11.72 -1.22 -14.26
N GLU A 255 11.53 -2.52 -14.49
CA GLU A 255 10.26 -3.02 -15.03
C GLU A 255 9.13 -2.99 -14.00
N ALA A 256 9.40 -3.29 -12.73
CA ALA A 256 8.35 -3.33 -11.70
C ALA A 256 7.73 -1.95 -11.44
N VAL A 257 8.52 -0.87 -11.47
CA VAL A 257 7.98 0.50 -11.38
C VAL A 257 7.26 0.94 -12.66
N THR A 258 7.64 0.39 -13.82
CA THR A 258 6.88 0.54 -15.07
C THR A 258 5.55 -0.21 -15.00
N GLY A 259 5.39 -1.12 -14.03
CA GLY A 259 4.16 -1.80 -13.69
C GLY A 259 2.96 -0.86 -13.62
N TYR A 260 3.07 0.31 -12.99
CA TYR A 260 1.98 1.29 -12.89
C TYR A 260 1.47 1.76 -14.26
N TYR A 261 2.40 2.03 -15.17
CA TYR A 261 2.08 2.43 -16.53
C TYR A 261 1.46 1.28 -17.32
N SER A 262 2.02 0.07 -17.22
CA SER A 262 1.44 -1.11 -17.84
C SER A 262 0.04 -1.44 -17.32
N ALA A 263 -0.23 -1.29 -16.02
CA ALA A 263 -1.54 -1.54 -15.44
C ALA A 263 -2.57 -0.52 -15.92
N SER A 264 -2.15 0.74 -16.11
CA SER A 264 -2.97 1.80 -16.70
C SER A 264 -3.33 1.49 -18.17
N LYS A 265 -2.35 1.05 -18.98
CA LYS A 265 -2.61 0.62 -20.36
C LYS A 265 -3.50 -0.63 -20.43
N ASN A 266 -3.32 -1.59 -19.52
CA ASN A 266 -4.20 -2.75 -19.42
C ASN A 266 -5.64 -2.33 -19.09
N TRP A 267 -5.82 -1.39 -18.17
CA TRP A 267 -7.14 -0.83 -17.83
C TRP A 267 -7.80 -0.14 -19.03
N THR A 268 -7.04 0.60 -19.84
CA THR A 268 -7.52 1.19 -21.10
C THR A 268 -8.03 0.10 -22.05
N GLU A 269 -7.27 -0.98 -22.24
CA GLU A 269 -7.65 -2.10 -23.11
C GLU A 269 -8.90 -2.83 -22.61
N GLU A 270 -9.02 -3.08 -21.31
CA GLU A 270 -10.15 -3.80 -20.71
C GLU A 270 -11.44 -2.98 -20.68
N THR A 271 -11.35 -1.66 -20.47
CA THR A 271 -12.53 -0.80 -20.25
C THR A 271 -12.90 0.06 -21.45
N GLY A 272 -12.00 0.22 -22.42
CA GLY A 272 -12.15 1.14 -23.55
C GLY A 272 -12.10 2.62 -23.17
N LYS A 273 -11.74 2.95 -21.93
CA LYS A 273 -11.53 4.33 -21.45
C LYS A 273 -10.11 4.77 -21.75
N ASP A 274 -9.90 6.08 -21.90
CA ASP A 274 -8.58 6.66 -22.12
C ASP A 274 -7.88 6.94 -20.77
N ASP A 275 -6.60 6.57 -20.66
CA ASP A 275 -5.78 6.82 -19.48
C ASP A 275 -4.92 8.08 -19.58
N GLN A 276 -4.89 8.76 -20.73
CA GLN A 276 -4.05 9.94 -20.97
C GLN A 276 -4.24 11.03 -19.90
N GLU A 277 -5.47 11.22 -19.39
CA GLU A 277 -5.76 12.20 -18.34
C GLU A 277 -4.98 11.97 -17.03
N PHE A 278 -4.51 10.74 -16.79
CA PHE A 278 -3.73 10.38 -15.59
C PHE A 278 -2.22 10.52 -15.78
N TRP A 279 -1.76 10.69 -17.03
CA TRP A 279 -0.36 10.86 -17.39
C TRP A 279 0.01 12.29 -17.80
N ASP A 280 -0.98 13.18 -17.85
CA ASP A 280 -0.82 14.63 -18.01
C ASP A 280 -0.21 15.28 -16.75
N LYS A 281 0.53 16.39 -16.92
CA LYS A 281 1.11 17.17 -15.82
C LYS A 281 0.08 17.68 -14.80
N GLU A 282 -1.18 17.87 -15.20
CA GLU A 282 -2.25 18.33 -14.31
C GLU A 282 -2.81 17.20 -13.43
N ALA A 283 -2.48 15.93 -13.72
CA ALA A 283 -2.92 14.78 -12.95
C ALA A 283 -2.28 14.77 -11.56
N LYS A 284 -3.09 14.63 -10.51
CA LYS A 284 -2.56 14.51 -9.14
C LYS A 284 -2.18 13.05 -8.87
N THR A 285 -0.89 12.79 -8.68
CA THR A 285 -0.36 11.42 -8.56
C THR A 285 0.06 11.08 -7.13
N TYR A 286 -0.30 9.87 -6.68
CA TYR A 286 0.06 9.34 -5.36
C TYR A 286 0.75 7.98 -5.52
N TYR A 287 1.99 7.87 -5.07
CA TYR A 287 2.71 6.59 -5.03
C TYR A 287 2.82 6.12 -3.58
N VAL A 288 2.21 4.96 -3.30
CA VAL A 288 2.00 4.46 -1.93
C VAL A 288 2.82 3.19 -1.72
N HIS A 289 3.74 3.22 -0.76
CA HIS A 289 4.67 2.12 -0.54
C HIS A 289 5.33 2.14 0.86
N GLY A 290 6.06 1.06 1.20
CA GLY A 290 6.98 1.05 2.36
C GLY A 290 8.30 1.77 2.05
N LYS A 291 9.04 2.20 3.08
CA LYS A 291 10.24 3.04 2.92
C LYS A 291 11.36 2.46 2.04
N ASP A 292 11.47 1.13 1.97
CA ASP A 292 12.49 0.48 1.13
C ASP A 292 12.31 0.78 -0.36
N ASN A 293 11.10 1.16 -0.76
CA ASN A 293 10.77 1.49 -2.15
C ASN A 293 10.99 2.96 -2.51
N ILE A 294 11.44 3.81 -1.57
CA ILE A 294 11.63 5.25 -1.81
C ILE A 294 12.50 5.50 -3.05
N PRO A 295 13.73 4.95 -3.21
CA PRO A 295 14.57 5.31 -4.34
C PRO A 295 13.96 4.92 -5.70
N PHE A 296 13.16 3.84 -5.74
CA PHE A 296 12.48 3.43 -6.95
C PHE A 296 11.39 4.42 -7.38
N HIS A 297 10.72 5.07 -6.43
CA HIS A 297 9.61 5.98 -6.73
C HIS A 297 10.01 7.46 -6.73
N SER A 298 11.11 7.82 -6.06
CA SER A 298 11.59 9.20 -5.98
C SER A 298 12.70 9.55 -6.97
N ILE A 299 13.37 8.54 -7.54
CA ILE A 299 14.49 8.71 -8.48
C ILE A 299 14.22 7.94 -9.76
N ILE A 300 14.08 6.62 -9.66
CA ILE A 300 14.01 5.76 -10.84
C ILE A 300 12.76 6.05 -11.67
N TRP A 301 11.60 5.96 -11.05
CA TRP A 301 10.33 6.11 -11.75
C TRP A 301 10.16 7.50 -12.39
N PRO A 302 10.44 8.62 -11.69
CA PRO A 302 10.51 9.93 -12.33
C PRO A 302 11.47 9.99 -13.53
N ALA A 303 12.67 9.39 -13.42
CA ALA A 303 13.62 9.36 -14.54
C ALA A 303 13.09 8.57 -15.73
N VAL A 304 12.40 7.44 -15.48
CA VAL A 304 11.77 6.65 -16.55
C VAL A 304 10.69 7.48 -17.24
N LEU A 305 9.77 8.08 -16.48
CA LEU A 305 8.69 8.95 -17.00
C LEU A 305 9.25 10.09 -17.84
N LEU A 306 10.22 10.85 -17.31
CA LEU A 306 10.89 11.92 -18.03
C LEU A 306 11.59 11.42 -19.30
N GLY A 307 12.21 10.24 -19.25
CA GLY A 307 12.92 9.65 -20.38
C GLY A 307 12.00 9.19 -21.51
N ILE A 308 10.76 8.80 -21.21
CA ILE A 308 9.76 8.46 -22.22
C ILE A 308 8.87 9.64 -22.64
N GLY A 309 8.99 10.77 -21.96
CA GLY A 309 8.28 12.01 -22.27
C GLY A 309 6.92 12.18 -21.58
N GLU A 310 6.66 11.42 -20.51
CA GLU A 310 5.44 11.56 -19.71
C GLU A 310 5.63 12.64 -18.62
N GLU A 311 4.60 13.45 -18.40
CA GLU A 311 4.68 14.64 -17.54
C GLU A 311 4.05 14.46 -16.15
N ALA A 312 3.31 13.37 -15.89
CA ALA A 312 2.73 13.02 -14.59
C ALA A 312 3.77 12.51 -13.57
N ILE A 313 4.74 13.36 -13.25
CA ILE A 313 5.78 13.10 -12.26
C ILE A 313 5.17 12.92 -10.85
N PRO A 314 5.73 12.07 -9.96
CA PRO A 314 5.23 11.85 -8.62
C PRO A 314 4.97 13.12 -7.79
N HIS A 315 3.69 13.51 -7.68
CA HIS A 315 3.24 14.62 -6.86
C HIS A 315 3.36 14.29 -5.37
N HIS A 316 2.87 13.12 -4.96
CA HIS A 316 2.96 12.60 -3.60
C HIS A 316 3.73 11.27 -3.55
N ILE A 317 4.70 11.19 -2.64
CA ILE A 317 5.35 9.94 -2.22
C ILE A 317 4.92 9.64 -0.79
N VAL A 318 4.09 8.60 -0.65
CA VAL A 318 3.49 8.15 0.61
C VAL A 318 4.25 6.92 1.09
N SER A 319 5.41 7.17 1.69
CA SER A 319 6.35 6.15 2.20
C SER A 319 6.15 5.86 3.68
N ASN A 320 5.49 4.75 4.00
CA ASN A 320 5.32 4.26 5.37
C ASN A 320 6.63 3.65 5.93
N GLU A 321 6.90 3.92 7.20
CA GLU A 321 7.93 3.27 8.01
C GLU A 321 7.55 1.80 8.31
N TYR A 322 8.37 1.05 9.06
CA TYR A 322 8.10 -0.36 9.28
C TYR A 322 7.02 -0.62 10.34
N LEU A 323 6.22 -1.65 10.08
CA LEU A 323 5.39 -2.27 11.10
C LEU A 323 6.16 -3.46 11.72
N THR A 324 6.27 -3.45 13.04
CA THR A 324 6.76 -4.58 13.85
C THR A 324 5.58 -5.36 14.41
N VAL A 325 5.82 -6.61 14.86
CA VAL A 325 4.80 -7.45 15.49
C VAL A 325 5.34 -7.94 16.83
N GLU A 326 4.60 -7.66 17.90
CA GLU A 326 4.95 -7.99 19.28
C GLU A 326 6.42 -7.62 19.60
N LYS A 327 6.77 -6.38 19.24
CA LYS A 327 8.07 -5.70 19.43
C LYS A 327 9.24 -6.32 18.66
N ARG A 328 8.97 -7.16 17.67
CA ARG A 328 9.98 -7.79 16.82
C ARG A 328 9.73 -7.46 15.35
N LYS A 329 10.82 -7.32 14.60
CA LYS A 329 10.74 -7.12 13.15
C LYS A 329 10.08 -8.32 12.48
N LEU A 330 9.18 -8.04 11.53
CA LEU A 330 8.58 -9.05 10.67
C LEU A 330 9.67 -9.88 9.97
N SER A 331 9.49 -11.19 9.90
CA SER A 331 10.44 -12.09 9.25
C SER A 331 9.73 -13.30 8.67
N THR A 332 9.57 -13.30 7.34
CA THR A 332 9.01 -14.43 6.59
C THR A 332 9.85 -15.69 6.76
N SER A 333 11.18 -15.59 6.77
CA SER A 333 12.08 -16.75 6.93
C SER A 333 12.04 -17.37 8.32
N LYS A 334 11.75 -16.59 9.37
CA LYS A 334 11.55 -17.08 10.74
C LYS A 334 10.08 -17.34 11.08
N ASN A 335 9.20 -17.27 10.08
CA ASN A 335 7.75 -17.36 10.23
C ASN A 335 7.19 -16.45 11.34
N TRP A 336 7.78 -15.26 11.49
CA TRP A 336 7.38 -14.26 12.47
C TRP A 336 6.60 -13.13 11.78
N ALA A 337 5.33 -13.38 11.55
CA ALA A 337 4.41 -12.43 10.94
C ALA A 337 2.96 -12.75 11.30
N VAL A 338 2.10 -11.72 11.22
CA VAL A 338 0.66 -11.93 11.15
C VAL A 338 0.26 -11.95 9.68
N TRP A 339 -0.09 -13.13 9.18
CA TRP A 339 -0.48 -13.36 7.79
C TRP A 339 -1.90 -12.84 7.53
N VAL A 340 -2.09 -12.18 6.39
CA VAL A 340 -3.37 -11.56 6.00
C VAL A 340 -4.46 -12.61 5.76
N PRO A 341 -4.21 -13.74 5.06
CA PRO A 341 -5.21 -14.81 4.96
C PRO A 341 -5.68 -15.27 6.34
N ASP A 342 -4.74 -15.55 7.24
CA ASP A 342 -5.04 -16.03 8.59
C ASP A 342 -5.88 -15.05 9.41
N ILE A 343 -5.56 -13.76 9.41
CA ILE A 343 -6.31 -12.79 10.24
C ILE A 343 -7.72 -12.54 9.68
N LEU A 344 -7.89 -12.60 8.35
CA LEU A 344 -9.17 -12.40 7.67
C LEU A 344 -10.17 -13.53 7.93
N GLU A 345 -9.69 -14.75 8.20
CA GLU A 345 -10.54 -15.87 8.58
C GLU A 345 -11.21 -15.69 9.95
N ARG A 346 -10.62 -14.88 10.84
CA ARG A 346 -11.03 -14.79 12.25
C ARG A 346 -11.56 -13.42 12.66
N TYR A 347 -11.18 -12.35 11.97
CA TYR A 347 -11.48 -10.99 12.38
C TYR A 347 -12.13 -10.17 11.28
N ASN A 348 -13.00 -9.26 11.70
CA ASN A 348 -13.72 -8.37 10.79
C ASN A 348 -12.74 -7.47 10.00
N PRO A 349 -12.87 -7.36 8.67
CA PRO A 349 -11.99 -6.53 7.84
C PRO A 349 -11.88 -5.07 8.28
N ASP A 350 -12.98 -4.44 8.71
CA ASP A 350 -12.96 -3.05 9.21
C ASP A 350 -12.15 -2.92 10.51
N SER A 351 -12.04 -3.99 11.31
CA SER A 351 -11.20 -4.00 12.50
C SER A 351 -9.72 -3.96 12.14
N ILE A 352 -9.34 -4.73 11.11
CA ILE A 352 -7.99 -4.75 10.56
C ILE A 352 -7.66 -3.38 9.96
N ARG A 353 -8.55 -2.85 9.10
CA ARG A 353 -8.37 -1.53 8.47
C ARG A 353 -8.25 -0.42 9.52
N TYR A 354 -9.18 -0.36 10.47
CA TYR A 354 -9.17 0.62 11.57
C TYR A 354 -7.82 0.61 12.29
N PHE A 355 -7.41 -0.56 12.78
CA PHE A 355 -6.20 -0.67 13.58
C PHE A 355 -4.95 -0.29 12.79
N LEU A 356 -4.84 -0.76 11.55
CA LEU A 356 -3.69 -0.42 10.70
C LEU A 356 -3.65 1.06 10.32
N THR A 357 -4.78 1.76 10.27
CA THR A 357 -4.80 3.22 10.04
C THR A 357 -4.43 4.00 11.31
N VAL A 358 -5.03 3.71 12.48
CA VAL A 358 -4.70 4.46 13.72
C VAL A 358 -3.30 4.14 14.24
N ASN A 359 -2.76 2.97 13.90
CA ASN A 359 -1.40 2.54 14.19
C ASN A 359 -0.47 2.62 12.96
N ALA A 360 -0.84 3.40 11.94
CA ALA A 360 -0.06 3.51 10.71
C ALA A 360 1.35 4.03 11.02
N PRO A 361 2.40 3.40 10.46
CA PRO A 361 3.78 3.87 10.58
C PRO A 361 4.03 5.08 9.66
N GLU A 362 3.32 6.19 9.88
CA GLU A 362 3.38 7.35 9.00
C GLU A 362 4.72 8.09 9.11
N ASN A 363 5.20 8.28 10.34
CA ASN A 363 6.39 9.10 10.65
C ASN A 363 7.50 8.32 11.38
N ARG A 364 7.20 7.14 11.91
CA ARG A 364 8.12 6.27 12.64
C ARG A 364 7.64 4.83 12.59
N ASP A 365 8.54 3.89 12.84
CA ASP A 365 8.17 2.48 12.99
C ASP A 365 7.07 2.33 14.08
N THR A 366 6.09 1.47 13.85
CA THR A 366 5.01 1.15 14.81
C THR A 366 4.99 -0.34 15.13
N ASP A 367 4.30 -0.72 16.21
CA ASP A 367 4.20 -2.11 16.64
C ASP A 367 2.74 -2.56 16.62
N PHE A 368 2.48 -3.66 15.93
CA PHE A 368 1.24 -4.40 16.05
C PHE A 368 1.33 -5.31 17.27
N SER A 369 0.38 -5.17 18.18
CA SER A 369 0.16 -6.17 19.23
C SER A 369 -1.29 -6.62 19.23
N TRP A 370 -1.50 -7.91 19.50
CA TRP A 370 -2.84 -8.49 19.59
C TRP A 370 -3.68 -7.85 20.68
N ARG A 371 -3.00 -7.44 21.76
CA ARG A 371 -3.60 -6.68 22.85
C ARG A 371 -4.26 -5.40 22.34
N GLU A 372 -3.47 -4.51 21.72
CA GLU A 372 -3.98 -3.21 21.27
C GLU A 372 -5.00 -3.37 20.13
N PHE A 373 -4.83 -4.35 19.25
CA PHE A 373 -5.81 -4.68 18.21
C PHE A 373 -7.19 -5.03 18.82
N ILE A 374 -7.23 -5.95 19.78
CA ILE A 374 -8.49 -6.41 20.40
C ILE A 374 -9.11 -5.31 21.28
N TYR A 375 -8.30 -4.58 22.05
CA TYR A 375 -8.81 -3.49 22.89
C TYR A 375 -9.37 -2.36 22.04
N SER A 376 -8.66 -1.91 20.99
CA SER A 376 -9.13 -0.84 20.12
C SER A 376 -10.43 -1.22 19.38
N HIS A 377 -10.56 -2.47 18.91
CA HIS A 377 -11.83 -2.96 18.38
C HIS A 377 -12.96 -2.83 19.42
N ASN A 378 -12.74 -3.36 20.62
CA ASN A 378 -13.77 -3.41 21.65
C ASN A 378 -14.16 -2.02 22.18
N SER A 379 -13.20 -1.09 22.32
CA SER A 379 -13.46 0.24 22.87
C SER A 379 -13.95 1.24 21.81
N GLU A 380 -13.33 1.26 20.63
CA GLU A 380 -13.60 2.29 19.62
C GLU A 380 -14.67 1.83 18.64
N LEU A 381 -14.45 0.70 17.95
CA LEU A 381 -15.39 0.21 16.95
C LEU A 381 -16.70 -0.25 17.59
N LEU A 382 -16.64 -1.16 18.55
CA LEU A 382 -17.81 -1.64 19.26
C LEU A 382 -18.32 -0.61 20.28
N GLY A 383 -17.43 -0.14 21.18
CA GLY A 383 -17.81 0.64 22.35
C GLY A 383 -18.21 2.09 22.06
N ALA A 384 -17.66 2.72 21.02
CA ALA A 384 -17.99 4.09 20.66
C ALA A 384 -18.91 4.14 19.42
N TYR A 385 -18.43 3.72 18.26
CA TYR A 385 -19.18 3.86 17.00
C TYR A 385 -20.39 2.91 16.94
N GLY A 386 -20.15 1.61 17.11
CA GLY A 386 -21.17 0.57 17.09
C GLY A 386 -22.24 0.78 18.16
N ASN A 387 -21.84 1.15 19.37
CA ASN A 387 -22.76 1.50 20.45
C ASN A 387 -23.66 2.69 20.10
N PHE A 388 -23.10 3.78 19.59
CA PHE A 388 -23.87 4.98 19.24
C PHE A 388 -24.91 4.69 18.16
N VAL A 389 -24.50 3.99 17.10
CA VAL A 389 -25.40 3.57 16.02
C VAL A 389 -26.49 2.66 16.57
N ASN A 390 -26.11 1.55 17.22
CA ASN A 390 -27.07 0.53 17.66
C ASN A 390 -28.09 1.10 18.65
N ARG A 391 -27.65 1.83 19.68
CA ARG A 391 -28.56 2.35 20.71
C ARG A 391 -29.53 3.39 20.15
N THR A 392 -29.09 4.22 19.21
CA THR A 392 -29.95 5.23 18.57
C THR A 392 -30.99 4.55 17.67
N LEU A 393 -30.56 3.64 16.80
CA LEU A 393 -31.46 2.99 15.85
C LEU A 393 -32.43 2.01 16.55
N LYS A 394 -31.98 1.28 17.58
CA LYS A 394 -32.88 0.47 18.42
C LYS A 394 -33.88 1.31 19.21
N PHE A 395 -33.53 2.54 19.60
CA PHE A 395 -34.47 3.46 20.21
C PHE A 395 -35.61 3.81 19.23
N ILE A 396 -35.27 4.05 17.96
CA ILE A 396 -36.25 4.32 16.89
C ILE A 396 -37.13 3.10 16.60
N GLU A 397 -36.53 1.92 16.46
CA GLU A 397 -37.26 0.65 16.28
C GLU A 397 -38.26 0.43 17.42
N LYS A 398 -37.85 0.66 18.67
CA LYS A 398 -38.67 0.39 19.85
C LYS A 398 -39.76 1.43 20.11
N TYR A 399 -39.46 2.72 19.97
CA TYR A 399 -40.34 3.80 20.43
C TYR A 399 -41.00 4.60 19.31
N TYR A 400 -40.52 4.48 18.08
CA TYR A 400 -41.07 5.20 16.91
C TYR A 400 -41.44 4.24 15.76
N ASP A 401 -41.52 2.93 16.01
CA ASP A 401 -41.90 1.91 15.01
C ASP A 401 -41.06 1.98 13.71
N GLY A 402 -39.76 2.27 13.88
CA GLY A 402 -38.81 2.43 12.78
C GLY A 402 -38.92 3.76 12.03
N ILE A 403 -39.84 4.66 12.38
CA ILE A 403 -40.00 5.96 11.72
C ILE A 403 -39.04 6.98 12.34
N VAL A 404 -38.25 7.64 11.51
CA VAL A 404 -37.32 8.69 11.97
C VAL A 404 -38.12 9.95 12.30
N PRO A 405 -38.02 10.50 13.53
CA PRO A 405 -38.71 11.72 13.90
C PRO A 405 -38.33 12.90 13.00
N LYS A 406 -39.31 13.73 12.65
CA LYS A 406 -39.10 14.91 11.81
C LYS A 406 -38.91 16.14 12.68
N ALA A 407 -37.64 16.52 12.86
CA ALA A 407 -37.27 17.70 13.61
C ALA A 407 -36.18 18.51 12.88
N ASN A 408 -35.99 19.76 13.31
CA ASN A 408 -34.91 20.59 12.77
C ASN A 408 -33.56 20.10 13.27
N ILE A 409 -32.63 19.91 12.34
CA ILE A 409 -31.24 19.60 12.69
C ILE A 409 -30.64 20.85 13.34
N ASN A 410 -30.02 20.65 14.50
CA ASN A 410 -29.38 21.72 15.28
C ASN A 410 -28.25 22.38 14.45
N ILE A 411 -28.25 23.72 14.41
CA ILE A 411 -27.30 24.51 13.62
C ILE A 411 -25.84 24.26 14.03
N GLU A 412 -25.54 24.15 15.33
CA GLU A 412 -24.18 23.90 15.82
C GLU A 412 -23.69 22.51 15.42
N LEU A 413 -24.59 21.52 15.32
CA LEU A 413 -24.24 20.19 14.82
C LEU A 413 -23.96 20.20 13.32
N ARG A 414 -24.69 21.01 12.55
CA ARG A 414 -24.39 21.20 11.12
C ARG A 414 -23.01 21.81 10.93
N ASP A 415 -22.73 22.90 11.62
CA ASP A 415 -21.43 23.59 11.54
C ASP A 415 -20.27 22.65 11.95
N LYS A 416 -20.47 21.83 12.98
CA LYS A 416 -19.50 20.81 13.40
C LYS A 416 -19.26 19.77 12.31
N ILE A 417 -20.31 19.25 11.67
CA ILE A 417 -20.19 18.28 10.60
C ILE A 417 -19.53 18.89 9.37
N GLU A 418 -19.93 20.09 8.94
CA GLU A 418 -19.28 20.80 7.84
C GLU A 418 -17.77 20.99 8.08
N GLY A 419 -17.41 21.44 9.28
CA GLY A 419 -16.00 21.54 9.69
C GLY A 419 -15.27 20.20 9.71
N LEU A 420 -15.97 19.10 10.04
CA LEU A 420 -15.41 17.75 10.05
C LEU A 420 -15.12 17.24 8.64
N TYR A 421 -16.03 17.41 7.67
CA TYR A 421 -15.76 17.04 6.26
C TYR A 421 -14.55 17.78 5.69
N LYS A 422 -14.42 19.07 6.03
CA LYS A 422 -13.28 19.88 5.60
C LYS A 422 -11.97 19.39 6.21
N SER A 423 -11.90 19.28 7.55
CA SER A 423 -10.65 18.91 8.23
C SER A 423 -10.20 17.48 7.93
N VAL A 424 -11.14 16.53 7.84
CA VAL A 424 -10.86 15.14 7.46
C VAL A 424 -10.41 15.06 6.01
N GLY A 425 -11.08 15.75 5.09
CA GLY A 425 -10.67 15.80 3.69
C GLY A 425 -9.27 16.37 3.51
N GLU A 426 -8.99 17.52 4.14
CA GLU A 426 -7.65 18.12 4.14
C GLU A 426 -6.57 17.17 4.69
N ALA A 427 -6.87 16.45 5.77
CA ALA A 427 -5.94 15.46 6.35
C ALA A 427 -5.70 14.28 5.40
N ILE A 428 -6.73 13.74 4.73
CA ILE A 428 -6.59 12.68 3.73
C ILE A 428 -5.74 13.16 2.54
N GLU A 429 -6.02 14.34 2.00
CA GLU A 429 -5.28 14.91 0.86
C GLU A 429 -3.80 15.17 1.17
N GLN A 430 -3.51 15.51 2.43
CA GLN A 430 -2.16 15.65 2.98
C GLN A 430 -1.54 14.33 3.45
N THR A 431 -2.21 13.20 3.24
CA THR A 431 -1.73 11.84 3.57
C THR A 431 -1.52 11.59 5.07
N LYS A 432 -2.29 12.30 5.91
CA LYS A 432 -2.35 12.19 7.39
C LYS A 432 -3.58 11.37 7.80
N PHE A 433 -3.59 10.09 7.42
CA PHE A 433 -4.75 9.22 7.56
C PHE A 433 -5.09 8.91 9.01
N LYS A 434 -4.06 8.80 9.86
CA LYS A 434 -4.25 8.65 11.31
C LYS A 434 -5.04 9.82 11.89
N VAL A 435 -4.62 11.05 11.59
CA VAL A 435 -5.28 12.27 12.08
C VAL A 435 -6.71 12.36 11.58
N ALA A 436 -6.94 12.04 10.31
CA ALA A 436 -8.28 12.02 9.73
C ALA A 436 -9.22 11.07 10.50
N LEU A 437 -8.79 9.81 10.72
CA LEU A 437 -9.59 8.81 11.41
C LEU A 437 -9.80 9.14 12.90
N GLU A 438 -8.77 9.61 13.60
CA GLU A 438 -8.89 10.06 15.00
C GLU A 438 -9.89 11.21 15.15
N THR A 439 -9.87 12.18 14.22
CA THR A 439 -10.79 13.32 14.22
C THR A 439 -12.25 12.86 14.06
N ILE A 440 -12.52 11.87 13.21
CA ILE A 440 -13.86 11.29 13.08
C ILE A 440 -14.29 10.60 14.38
N PHE A 441 -13.40 9.81 15.00
CA PHE A 441 -13.72 9.09 16.24
C PHE A 441 -13.89 10.03 17.45
N ASP A 442 -13.22 11.17 17.47
CA ASP A 442 -13.53 12.25 18.43
C ASP A 442 -14.96 12.75 18.28
N ALA A 443 -15.43 12.94 17.05
CA ALA A 443 -16.82 13.32 16.77
C ALA A 443 -17.82 12.21 17.17
N VAL A 444 -17.47 10.94 16.98
CA VAL A 444 -18.27 9.78 17.45
C VAL A 444 -18.38 9.77 18.98
N ARG A 445 -17.28 10.00 19.70
CA ARG A 445 -17.29 10.11 21.17
C ARG A 445 -18.13 11.30 21.65
N PHE A 446 -18.02 12.44 20.97
CA PHE A 446 -18.89 13.60 21.22
C PHE A 446 -20.38 13.24 21.02
N ALA A 447 -20.73 12.52 19.95
CA ALA A 447 -22.10 12.13 19.67
C ALA A 447 -22.67 11.17 20.74
N ASN A 448 -21.84 10.27 21.28
CA ASN A 448 -22.22 9.47 22.43
C ASN A 448 -22.56 10.36 23.63
N LYS A 449 -21.65 11.27 23.99
CA LYS A 449 -21.87 12.22 25.09
C LYS A 449 -23.15 13.05 24.90
N TYR A 450 -23.40 13.55 23.69
CA TYR A 450 -24.61 14.29 23.35
C TYR A 450 -25.88 13.50 23.66
N PHE A 451 -25.96 12.23 23.22
CA PHE A 451 -27.10 11.36 23.50
C PHE A 451 -27.29 11.13 25.00
N ASP A 452 -26.20 10.91 25.74
CA ASP A 452 -26.24 10.65 27.18
C ASP A 452 -26.63 11.88 28.01
N GLU A 453 -26.20 13.08 27.61
CA GLU A 453 -26.56 14.35 28.25
C GLU A 453 -28.02 14.74 27.97
N LYS A 454 -28.53 14.47 26.77
CA LYS A 454 -29.93 14.74 26.41
C LYS A 454 -30.91 13.78 27.08
N GLN A 455 -30.47 12.57 27.43
CA GLN A 455 -31.30 11.57 28.11
C GLN A 455 -32.63 11.30 27.37
N PRO A 456 -32.62 10.88 26.09
CA PRO A 456 -33.83 10.72 25.29
C PRO A 456 -34.84 9.74 25.91
N TRP A 457 -34.38 8.78 26.73
CA TRP A 457 -35.25 7.88 27.48
C TRP A 457 -36.13 8.57 28.52
N LYS A 458 -35.68 9.70 29.09
CA LYS A 458 -36.49 10.56 29.97
C LYS A 458 -37.27 11.59 29.18
N GLN A 459 -36.64 12.25 28.20
CA GLN A 459 -37.31 13.25 27.36
C GLN A 459 -38.55 12.66 26.69
N ARG A 460 -38.53 11.40 26.26
CA ARG A 460 -39.72 10.74 25.70
C ARG A 460 -40.97 10.82 26.59
N GLU A 461 -40.78 10.84 27.91
CA GLU A 461 -41.86 10.90 28.91
C GLU A 461 -42.16 12.35 29.33
N ASP A 462 -41.12 13.14 29.57
CA ASP A 462 -41.22 14.50 30.13
C ASP A 462 -41.44 15.59 29.07
N ASP A 463 -40.79 15.45 27.91
CA ASP A 463 -40.81 16.40 26.78
C ASP A 463 -40.58 15.68 25.44
N PRO A 464 -41.65 15.09 24.85
CA PRO A 464 -41.55 14.30 23.64
C PRO A 464 -40.97 15.07 22.44
N VAL A 465 -41.21 16.39 22.35
CA VAL A 465 -40.71 17.22 21.25
C VAL A 465 -39.17 17.28 21.31
N SER A 466 -38.60 17.55 22.49
CA SER A 466 -37.15 17.52 22.68
C SER A 466 -36.53 16.14 22.43
N CYS A 467 -37.27 15.06 22.68
CA CYS A 467 -36.83 13.69 22.35
C CYS A 467 -36.73 13.50 20.84
N GLU A 468 -37.76 13.91 20.09
CA GLU A 468 -37.77 13.84 18.61
C GLU A 468 -36.60 14.63 18.00
N GLU A 469 -36.34 15.84 18.50
CA GLU A 469 -35.18 16.65 18.10
C GLU A 469 -33.86 15.95 18.38
N THR A 470 -33.70 15.38 19.58
CA THR A 470 -32.48 14.66 19.97
C THR A 470 -32.23 13.46 19.06
N ILE A 471 -33.25 12.64 18.81
CA ILE A 471 -33.13 11.45 17.97
C ILE A 471 -32.89 11.82 16.50
N CYS A 472 -33.58 12.83 15.97
CA CYS A 472 -33.33 13.36 14.62
C CYS A 472 -31.87 13.80 14.46
N ASN A 473 -31.33 14.57 15.42
CA ASN A 473 -29.94 14.99 15.44
C ASN A 473 -28.96 13.79 15.51
N CYS A 474 -29.26 12.76 16.30
CA CYS A 474 -28.42 11.57 16.36
C CYS A 474 -28.41 10.80 15.02
N VAL A 475 -29.56 10.68 14.34
CA VAL A 475 -29.62 10.06 13.00
C VAL A 475 -28.82 10.88 11.98
N TYR A 476 -28.90 12.20 12.04
CA TYR A 476 -28.07 13.09 11.23
C TYR A 476 -26.57 12.82 11.42
N LEU A 477 -26.11 12.72 12.67
CA LEU A 477 -24.71 12.40 12.96
C LEU A 477 -24.32 11.00 12.44
N ILE A 478 -25.17 9.98 12.63
CA ILE A 478 -24.92 8.62 12.15
C ILE A 478 -24.77 8.59 10.62
N ALA A 479 -25.66 9.27 9.89
CA ALA A 479 -25.63 9.31 8.42
C ALA A 479 -24.30 9.92 7.92
N ASN A 480 -23.87 11.02 8.53
CA ASN A 480 -22.62 11.69 8.17
C ASN A 480 -21.38 10.90 8.59
N PHE A 481 -21.38 10.23 9.74
CA PHE A 481 -20.27 9.37 10.14
C PHE A 481 -20.09 8.16 9.22
N ALA A 482 -21.18 7.53 8.76
CA ALA A 482 -21.10 6.45 7.79
C ALA A 482 -20.42 6.88 6.49
N GLN A 483 -20.62 8.14 6.07
CA GLN A 483 -20.00 8.69 4.88
C GLN A 483 -18.52 9.07 5.10
N LEU A 484 -18.22 9.75 6.20
CA LEU A 484 -16.84 10.12 6.57
C LEU A 484 -15.96 8.89 6.82
N LEU A 485 -16.54 7.82 7.38
CA LEU A 485 -15.83 6.56 7.64
C LEU A 485 -15.72 5.67 6.41
N GLU A 486 -16.46 5.92 5.32
CA GLU A 486 -16.46 5.05 4.13
C GLU A 486 -15.06 4.75 3.55
N PRO A 487 -14.12 5.72 3.47
CA PRO A 487 -12.76 5.42 3.04
C PRO A 487 -12.00 4.46 3.97
N PHE A 488 -12.36 4.44 5.25
CA PHE A 488 -11.64 3.71 6.30
C PHE A 488 -12.30 2.38 6.66
N LEU A 489 -13.62 2.37 6.81
CA LEU A 489 -14.45 1.26 7.33
C LEU A 489 -15.61 0.95 6.36
N PRO A 490 -15.32 0.54 5.12
CA PRO A 490 -16.31 0.47 4.05
C PRO A 490 -17.48 -0.48 4.36
N PHE A 491 -17.23 -1.60 5.06
CA PHE A 491 -18.27 -2.60 5.30
C PHE A 491 -19.30 -2.12 6.33
N SER A 492 -18.85 -1.54 7.43
CA SER A 492 -19.73 -0.98 8.46
C SER A 492 -20.43 0.28 7.98
N SER A 493 -19.74 1.13 7.22
CA SER A 493 -20.34 2.30 6.56
C SER A 493 -21.47 1.91 5.60
N GLU A 494 -21.28 0.87 4.78
CA GLU A 494 -22.31 0.32 3.91
C GLU A 494 -23.50 -0.22 4.72
N ARG A 495 -23.26 -1.00 5.79
CA ARG A 495 -24.33 -1.53 6.65
C ARG A 495 -25.16 -0.41 7.28
N VAL A 496 -24.54 0.68 7.73
CA VAL A 496 -25.26 1.84 8.26
C VAL A 496 -26.07 2.53 7.16
N ARG A 497 -25.50 2.78 5.98
CA ARG A 497 -26.23 3.38 4.86
C ARG A 497 -27.44 2.56 4.44
N ASN A 498 -27.29 1.24 4.36
CA ASN A 498 -28.38 0.32 4.04
C ASN A 498 -29.47 0.37 5.11
N THR A 499 -29.10 0.42 6.40
CA THR A 499 -30.07 0.54 7.51
C THR A 499 -30.84 1.88 7.46
N LEU A 500 -30.18 2.94 7.01
CA LEU A 500 -30.78 4.26 6.80
C LEU A 500 -31.44 4.40 5.41
N SER A 501 -31.51 3.33 4.60
CA SER A 501 -31.98 3.36 3.22
C SER A 501 -31.39 4.53 2.38
N SER A 502 -30.14 4.90 2.65
CA SER A 502 -29.43 5.99 1.99
C SER A 502 -28.60 5.45 0.83
N VAL A 503 -28.74 6.08 -0.34
CA VAL A 503 -28.19 5.55 -1.60
C VAL A 503 -26.87 6.24 -2.01
N LYS A 504 -26.61 7.47 -1.57
CA LYS A 504 -25.52 8.28 -2.13
C LYS A 504 -24.26 8.24 -1.27
N VAL A 505 -23.15 7.88 -1.91
CA VAL A 505 -21.79 8.07 -1.40
C VAL A 505 -21.18 9.26 -2.13
N ASN A 506 -21.32 10.46 -1.56
CA ASN A 506 -20.58 11.66 -1.97
C ASN A 506 -19.65 12.15 -0.83
N TRP A 507 -18.83 13.18 -1.01
CA TRP A 507 -18.05 13.79 0.08
C TRP A 507 -18.66 15.12 0.50
N GLU A 508 -19.93 15.07 0.92
CA GLU A 508 -20.70 16.25 1.32
C GLU A 508 -21.62 15.91 2.50
N PRO A 509 -21.89 16.86 3.40
CA PRO A 509 -22.80 16.63 4.52
C PRO A 509 -24.19 16.15 4.08
N GLN A 510 -24.67 15.04 4.66
CA GLN A 510 -26.02 14.54 4.46
C GLN A 510 -27.01 15.35 5.29
N ASN A 511 -27.66 16.32 4.65
CA ASN A 511 -28.69 17.15 5.30
C ASN A 511 -30.11 16.56 5.21
N THR A 512 -30.30 15.52 4.39
CA THR A 512 -31.60 14.84 4.25
C THR A 512 -31.54 13.51 4.97
N LEU A 513 -32.47 13.30 5.91
CA LEU A 513 -32.59 12.05 6.67
C LEU A 513 -33.64 11.15 6.03
N PRO A 514 -33.49 9.83 6.17
CA PRO A 514 -34.52 8.90 5.71
C PRO A 514 -35.79 9.04 6.55
N ASN A 515 -36.94 8.68 5.98
CA ASN A 515 -38.21 8.67 6.71
C ASN A 515 -38.33 7.46 7.67
N ARG A 516 -37.67 6.35 7.34
CA ARG A 516 -37.74 5.09 8.07
C ARG A 516 -36.36 4.44 8.08
N ILE A 517 -36.10 3.64 9.11
CA ILE A 517 -34.95 2.75 9.18
C ILE A 517 -35.38 1.30 8.87
N ASP A 518 -34.47 0.56 8.27
CA ASP A 518 -34.57 -0.89 8.10
C ASP A 518 -34.16 -1.64 9.39
N ILE A 519 -34.09 -2.97 9.32
CA ILE A 519 -33.82 -3.83 10.47
C ILE A 519 -32.45 -3.52 11.07
N VAL A 520 -32.42 -3.20 12.36
CA VAL A 520 -31.20 -2.82 13.08
C VAL A 520 -30.44 -4.06 13.54
N GLN A 521 -29.21 -4.22 13.02
CA GLN A 521 -28.25 -5.24 13.42
C GLN A 521 -27.02 -4.61 14.10
N PRO A 522 -26.38 -5.29 15.08
CA PRO A 522 -25.09 -4.86 15.61
C PRO A 522 -24.03 -4.75 14.51
N LEU A 523 -23.28 -3.64 14.48
CA LEU A 523 -22.20 -3.44 13.51
C LEU A 523 -20.99 -4.32 13.80
N PHE A 524 -20.66 -4.46 15.08
CA PHE A 524 -19.51 -5.19 15.58
C PHE A 524 -19.94 -6.09 16.74
N GLU A 525 -19.21 -7.17 16.95
CA GLU A 525 -19.36 -8.08 18.07
C GLU A 525 -18.13 -8.02 18.96
N ARG A 526 -18.31 -8.23 20.26
CA ARG A 526 -17.18 -8.17 21.19
C ARG A 526 -16.20 -9.31 20.91
N ILE A 527 -14.92 -8.96 20.76
CA ILE A 527 -13.84 -9.95 20.72
C ILE A 527 -13.49 -10.31 22.17
N ASP A 528 -13.52 -11.60 22.49
CA ASP A 528 -13.08 -12.10 23.82
C ASP A 528 -11.59 -11.78 24.01
N VAL A 529 -11.26 -11.14 25.14
CA VAL A 529 -9.89 -10.78 25.51
C VAL A 529 -8.98 -11.99 25.66
N LYS A 530 -9.53 -13.19 25.91
CA LYS A 530 -8.78 -14.45 25.92
C LYS A 530 -8.16 -14.79 24.56
N GLN A 531 -8.70 -14.24 23.46
CA GLN A 531 -8.10 -14.43 22.13
C GLN A 531 -6.71 -13.79 22.01
N ILE A 532 -6.38 -12.81 22.86
CA ILE A 532 -5.03 -12.22 22.88
C ILE A 532 -3.99 -13.32 23.16
N GLU A 533 -4.22 -14.13 24.21
CA GLU A 533 -3.30 -15.20 24.59
C GLU A 533 -3.22 -16.25 23.48
N HIS A 534 -4.35 -16.64 22.90
CA HIS A 534 -4.40 -17.61 21.81
C HIS A 534 -3.59 -17.17 20.57
N GLU A 535 -3.77 -15.94 20.12
CA GLU A 535 -3.08 -15.43 18.93
C GLU A 535 -1.57 -15.21 19.19
N VAL A 536 -1.21 -14.78 20.39
CA VAL A 536 0.19 -14.69 20.81
C VAL A 536 0.81 -16.09 20.84
N GLU A 537 0.15 -17.07 21.45
CA GLU A 537 0.63 -18.45 21.45
C GLU A 537 0.78 -19.03 20.05
N LYS A 538 -0.16 -18.75 19.13
CA LYS A 538 -0.06 -19.14 17.72
C LYS A 538 1.17 -18.52 17.05
N LEU A 539 1.39 -17.22 17.26
CA LEU A 539 2.53 -16.48 16.70
C LEU A 539 3.88 -17.01 17.23
N TYR A 540 3.98 -17.33 18.52
CA TYR A 540 5.20 -17.91 19.11
C TYR A 540 5.36 -19.40 18.82
N GLY A 541 4.27 -20.15 18.70
CA GLY A 541 4.25 -21.57 18.36
C GLY A 541 4.70 -21.82 16.92
N ALA A 542 4.47 -20.86 16.02
CA ALA A 542 4.89 -20.88 14.62
C ALA A 542 6.42 -20.72 14.41
N VAL A 543 7.19 -20.42 15.47
CA VAL A 543 8.66 -20.24 15.45
C VAL A 543 9.43 -21.53 15.79
N LYS A 544 8.73 -22.64 16.05
CA LYS A 544 9.34 -23.97 16.20
C LYS A 544 9.55 -24.62 14.84
#